data_AF-A0A2A9CY45-F1
#
_entry.id   AF-A0A2A9CY45-F1
#
_cell.length_a   1.000
_cell.length_b   1.000
_cell.length_c   1.000
_cell.angle_alpha   90.00
_cell.angle_beta   90.00
_cell.angle_gamma   90.00
#
_symmetry.space_group_name_H-M   'P 1'
#
loop_
_entity.id
_entity.type
_entity.pdbx_description
1 polymer ?
#
loop_
_entity_poly.entity_id
_entity_poly.type
_entity_poly.pdbx_seq_one_letter_code
_entity_poly.pdbx_strand_id
1 'polypeptide(L)'
;MSHDAPEPTRPLTRRELRERRAREAAAQEQAPQAAASQEQPAQDAAALTSAATTESALPAPSAVPAPAGPTDPAPPVAVPVTTDPDVVRAAVSDPLVPEPTPSAVESDQPSRAGRNLPVATGVGVGLGAVFVGSLFWRSELFIAFAFVLILAVVIELRSALATRDLQVPVLPIAVGSAGMFVSAYLGGAAALLVAFVATSGAVFVWCVLDNNGLPALRSGSAAVFVVAYVPFLASFLVLALTQPDGAWRVFLVVVAVVASDTGGYIAGVLWGRHPLAPTVSPKKSWEGFAGSLALACGASTAVVTLALGLAWWFGLVVGALATIAAVVGDLGESLIKRDLGLKDMGSVLPGHGGVLDRVDALLVAAPLLVSAFAFLAPVAAQ
;
A
#
# COMPACT_ATOMS: atom_id res chain seq x y z
N MET A 1 50.85 -46.81 -14.78
CA MET A 1 50.34 -47.45 -13.55
C MET A 1 50.50 -46.44 -12.43
N SER A 2 49.53 -45.98 -11.67
CA SER A 2 48.07 -45.81 -11.79
C SER A 2 47.75 -44.67 -10.82
N HIS A 3 47.06 -43.63 -11.29
CA HIS A 3 46.59 -42.52 -10.46
C HIS A 3 45.46 -43.03 -9.54
N ASP A 4 45.62 -42.86 -8.22
CA ASP A 4 44.58 -43.18 -7.23
C ASP A 4 43.55 -42.04 -7.22
N ALA A 5 42.32 -42.35 -7.63
CA ALA A 5 41.19 -41.42 -7.61
C ALA A 5 40.50 -41.48 -6.24
N PRO A 6 40.02 -40.35 -5.67
CA PRO A 6 39.31 -40.38 -4.40
C PRO A 6 37.95 -41.07 -4.54
N GLU A 7 37.66 -42.00 -3.62
CA GLU A 7 36.38 -42.73 -3.52
C GLU A 7 35.17 -41.78 -3.44
N PRO A 8 34.03 -42.15 -4.08
CA PRO A 8 32.80 -41.39 -3.96
C PRO A 8 32.21 -41.56 -2.56
N THR A 9 32.15 -40.46 -1.79
CA THR A 9 31.49 -40.42 -0.47
C THR A 9 30.03 -40.86 -0.57
N ARG A 10 29.71 -41.98 0.09
CA ARG A 10 28.35 -42.50 0.23
C ARG A 10 27.44 -41.46 0.91
N PRO A 11 26.19 -41.27 0.44
CA PRO A 11 25.24 -40.37 1.10
C PRO A 11 24.94 -40.86 2.52
N LEU A 12 25.08 -39.94 3.48
CA LEU A 12 24.87 -40.20 4.91
C LEU A 12 23.43 -40.66 5.17
N THR A 13 23.30 -41.68 6.01
CA THR A 13 21.99 -42.17 6.44
C THR A 13 21.30 -41.16 7.34
N ARG A 14 19.96 -41.21 7.42
CA ARG A 14 19.16 -40.31 8.28
C ARG A 14 19.57 -40.36 9.76
N ARG A 15 20.17 -41.46 10.20
CA ARG A 15 20.67 -41.63 11.56
C ARG A 15 21.96 -40.84 11.77
N GLU A 16 22.91 -40.93 10.86
CA GLU A 16 24.19 -40.20 10.92
C GLU A 16 23.99 -38.68 10.82
N LEU A 17 23.02 -38.23 10.01
CA LEU A 17 22.62 -36.82 9.94
C LEU A 17 22.03 -36.31 11.27
N ARG A 18 21.29 -37.15 12.00
CA ARG A 18 20.76 -36.80 13.32
C ARG A 18 21.86 -36.73 14.37
N GLU A 19 22.78 -37.68 14.36
CA GLU A 19 23.92 -37.70 15.28
C GLU A 19 24.86 -36.51 15.05
N ARG A 20 25.06 -36.10 13.78
CA ARG A 20 25.86 -34.93 13.44
C ARG A 20 25.21 -33.61 13.89
N ARG A 21 23.90 -33.46 13.66
CA ARG A 21 23.14 -32.30 14.18
C ARG A 21 23.11 -32.23 15.71
N ALA A 22 23.06 -33.37 16.39
CA ALA A 22 23.13 -33.43 17.85
C ALA A 22 24.50 -32.98 18.39
N ARG A 23 25.60 -33.34 17.71
CA ARG A 23 26.95 -32.89 18.06
C ARG A 23 27.16 -31.39 17.80
N GLU A 24 26.62 -30.88 16.69
CA GLU A 24 26.66 -29.45 16.36
C GLU A 24 25.85 -28.61 17.36
N ALA A 25 24.67 -29.09 17.77
CA ALA A 25 23.86 -28.45 18.81
C ALA A 25 24.57 -28.42 20.17
N ALA A 26 25.22 -29.53 20.57
CA ALA A 26 25.99 -29.60 21.82
C ALA A 26 27.23 -28.68 21.83
N ALA A 27 27.86 -28.45 20.67
CA ALA A 27 28.98 -27.53 20.53
C ALA A 27 28.55 -26.05 20.60
N GLN A 28 27.32 -25.73 20.18
CA GLN A 28 26.76 -24.37 20.23
C GLN A 28 26.33 -23.95 21.64
N GLU A 29 25.96 -24.91 22.50
CA GLU A 29 25.54 -24.66 23.87
C GLU A 29 26.71 -24.35 24.83
N GLN A 30 27.95 -24.75 24.48
CA GLN A 30 29.14 -24.52 25.32
C GLN A 30 29.88 -23.19 25.05
N ALA A 31 29.42 -22.38 24.09
CA ALA A 31 30.13 -21.19 23.64
C ALA A 31 29.99 -19.88 24.48
N PRO A 32 29.04 -19.68 25.43
CA PRO A 32 28.89 -18.36 26.05
C PRO A 32 29.57 -18.13 27.42
N GLN A 33 30.49 -18.99 27.89
CA GLN A 33 31.12 -18.81 29.22
C GLN A 33 32.61 -18.38 29.24
N ALA A 34 33.26 -18.17 28.09
CA ALA A 34 34.68 -17.83 28.04
C ALA A 34 35.00 -16.33 27.81
N ALA A 35 34.00 -15.45 27.63
CA ALA A 35 34.24 -14.06 27.20
C ALA A 35 33.96 -12.98 28.27
N ALA A 36 33.65 -13.34 29.51
CA ALA A 36 33.33 -12.39 30.59
C ALA A 36 34.26 -12.59 31.80
N SER A 37 35.55 -12.26 31.64
CA SER A 37 36.50 -12.09 32.74
C SER A 37 37.74 -11.37 32.23
N GLN A 38 37.70 -10.03 32.14
CA GLN A 38 38.84 -9.10 32.35
C GLN A 38 38.42 -7.65 32.02
N GLU A 39 37.75 -7.00 32.96
CA GLU A 39 37.99 -5.58 33.29
C GLU A 39 38.74 -5.62 34.64
N GLN A 40 39.80 -4.86 34.92
CA GLN A 40 39.83 -3.41 35.24
C GLN A 40 41.29 -3.00 35.68
N PRO A 41 41.62 -1.75 36.15
CA PRO A 41 42.13 -0.59 35.40
C PRO A 41 43.49 0.01 35.91
N ALA A 42 44.05 1.01 35.20
CA ALA A 42 44.96 2.07 35.71
C ALA A 42 45.14 3.14 34.60
N GLN A 43 44.64 4.38 34.68
CA GLN A 43 45.21 5.55 35.37
C GLN A 43 46.74 5.67 35.26
N ASP A 44 47.22 6.50 34.31
CA ASP A 44 48.17 7.58 34.59
C ASP A 44 48.51 8.44 33.36
N ALA A 45 48.88 9.68 33.65
CA ALA A 45 49.65 10.64 32.84
C ALA A 45 48.91 11.45 31.76
N ALA A 46 48.37 12.59 32.22
CA ALA A 46 48.43 13.85 31.48
C ALA A 46 49.88 14.31 31.31
N ALA A 47 50.26 14.66 30.07
CA ALA A 47 51.21 15.72 29.69
C ALA A 47 51.83 15.36 28.33
N LEU A 48 51.52 16.14 27.30
CA LEU A 48 52.52 16.82 26.47
C LEU A 48 51.79 17.68 25.43
N THR A 49 51.86 18.97 25.70
CA THR A 49 51.43 20.07 24.85
C THR A 49 52.47 20.30 23.75
N SER A 50 51.97 20.80 22.62
CA SER A 50 52.60 21.78 21.73
C SER A 50 53.30 21.32 20.44
N ALA A 51 52.93 22.08 19.41
CA ALA A 51 53.73 22.53 18.27
C ALA A 51 54.07 21.52 17.17
N ALA A 52 53.43 21.67 16.01
CA ALA A 52 54.10 22.30 14.86
C ALA A 52 53.13 22.43 13.67
N THR A 53 52.86 23.68 13.31
CA THR A 53 52.48 24.11 11.97
C THR A 53 53.57 23.70 10.97
N THR A 54 53.22 22.99 9.89
CA THR A 54 53.95 23.08 8.62
C THR A 54 52.98 22.84 7.47
N GLU A 55 52.75 23.93 6.75
CA GLU A 55 52.16 24.03 5.43
C GLU A 55 53.10 23.37 4.40
N SER A 56 52.63 22.41 3.60
CA SER A 56 53.24 22.12 2.28
C SER A 56 52.36 21.21 1.40
N ALA A 57 51.92 21.80 0.29
CA ALA A 57 51.80 21.24 -1.06
C ALA A 57 50.91 19.99 -1.32
N LEU A 58 49.76 20.26 -1.93
CA LEU A 58 49.05 19.39 -2.86
C LEU A 58 49.94 19.00 -4.07
N PRO A 59 49.89 17.76 -4.57
CA PRO A 59 50.15 17.47 -5.97
C PRO A 59 48.85 17.32 -6.77
N ALA A 60 48.80 18.02 -7.90
CA ALA A 60 47.77 17.96 -8.93
C ALA A 60 47.85 16.64 -9.75
N PRO A 61 46.84 16.33 -10.59
CA PRO A 61 46.51 14.97 -11.00
C PRO A 61 47.33 14.46 -12.19
N SER A 62 47.71 13.18 -12.16
CA SER A 62 48.32 12.49 -13.29
C SER A 62 47.29 12.14 -14.37
N ALA A 63 47.74 12.30 -15.61
CA ALA A 63 47.01 12.28 -16.86
C ALA A 63 46.19 11.00 -17.15
N VAL A 64 45.00 11.23 -17.71
CA VAL A 64 44.16 10.25 -18.41
C VAL A 64 44.67 10.11 -19.86
N PRO A 65 44.93 8.91 -20.39
CA PRO A 65 45.10 8.74 -21.84
C PRO A 65 43.74 8.65 -22.55
N ALA A 66 43.66 9.36 -23.67
CA ALA A 66 42.51 9.41 -24.59
C ALA A 66 42.21 8.06 -25.29
N PRO A 67 40.98 7.86 -25.80
CA PRO A 67 40.53 6.56 -26.31
C PRO A 67 41.03 6.29 -27.73
N ALA A 68 41.43 5.05 -28.00
CA ALA A 68 41.71 4.56 -29.36
C ALA A 68 40.39 4.34 -30.13
N GLY A 69 40.39 4.82 -31.39
CA GLY A 69 39.32 4.64 -32.37
C GLY A 69 39.23 3.22 -32.97
N PRO A 70 38.40 3.03 -34.00
CA PRO A 70 37.50 1.88 -34.14
C PRO A 70 38.20 0.64 -34.73
N THR A 71 37.91 -0.52 -34.16
CA THR A 71 38.20 -1.82 -34.77
C THR A 71 37.05 -2.25 -35.67
N ASP A 72 37.40 -2.60 -36.92
CA ASP A 72 36.52 -3.16 -37.96
C ASP A 72 35.72 -4.40 -37.49
N PRO A 73 34.54 -4.65 -38.08
CA PRO A 73 33.69 -5.78 -37.73
C PRO A 73 34.20 -7.09 -38.32
N ALA A 74 34.16 -8.15 -37.51
CA ALA A 74 34.40 -9.53 -37.93
C ALA A 74 33.35 -10.02 -38.97
N PRO A 75 33.72 -10.93 -39.89
CA PRO A 75 32.81 -11.40 -40.94
C PRO A 75 31.70 -12.31 -40.37
N PRO A 76 30.53 -12.37 -41.02
CA PRO A 76 29.41 -13.18 -40.54
C PRO A 76 29.68 -14.68 -40.73
N VAL A 77 29.48 -15.44 -39.65
CA VAL A 77 29.45 -16.90 -39.67
C VAL A 77 28.20 -17.35 -40.41
N ALA A 78 28.38 -18.05 -41.54
CA ALA A 78 27.31 -18.64 -42.32
C ALA A 78 26.66 -19.80 -41.55
N VAL A 79 25.35 -19.69 -41.30
CA VAL A 79 24.50 -20.82 -40.86
C VAL A 79 24.09 -21.59 -42.11
N PRO A 80 24.34 -22.91 -42.23
CA PRO A 80 23.86 -23.68 -43.36
C PRO A 80 22.35 -23.91 -43.19
N VAL A 81 21.57 -23.35 -44.12
CA VAL A 81 20.17 -23.73 -44.34
C VAL A 81 20.18 -25.03 -45.13
N THR A 82 19.88 -26.15 -44.48
CA THR A 82 19.59 -27.42 -45.17
C THR A 82 18.08 -27.53 -45.31
N THR A 83 17.58 -27.31 -46.53
CA THR A 83 16.23 -27.70 -46.95
C THR A 83 16.25 -29.18 -47.33
N ASP A 84 15.74 -30.04 -46.46
CA ASP A 84 15.38 -31.42 -46.81
C ASP A 84 13.91 -31.66 -46.40
N PRO A 85 12.97 -31.87 -47.36
CA PRO A 85 11.54 -31.97 -47.07
C PRO A 85 11.05 -33.32 -46.54
N ASP A 86 11.91 -34.34 -46.37
CA ASP A 86 11.44 -35.72 -46.11
C ASP A 86 11.59 -36.24 -44.67
N VAL A 87 11.84 -35.37 -43.67
CA VAL A 87 11.93 -35.78 -42.25
C VAL A 87 10.65 -35.48 -41.44
N VAL A 88 9.54 -35.14 -42.10
CA VAL A 88 8.27 -34.75 -41.44
C VAL A 88 7.31 -35.92 -41.13
N ARG A 89 7.69 -37.18 -41.35
CA ARG A 89 6.84 -38.33 -40.96
C ARG A 89 7.63 -39.55 -40.50
N ALA A 90 8.13 -39.55 -39.26
CA ALA A 90 8.32 -40.76 -38.45
C ALA A 90 8.91 -40.41 -37.07
N ALA A 91 8.07 -40.06 -36.10
CA ALA A 91 8.37 -40.18 -34.67
C ALA A 91 7.07 -39.97 -33.87
N VAL A 92 6.12 -40.89 -34.06
CA VAL A 92 5.01 -41.10 -33.13
C VAL A 92 5.41 -42.27 -32.25
N SER A 93 5.25 -42.10 -30.94
CA SER A 93 5.36 -43.08 -29.85
C SER A 93 6.64 -42.99 -28.99
N ASP A 94 6.62 -42.11 -27.98
CA ASP A 94 7.23 -42.43 -26.69
C ASP A 94 6.32 -41.89 -25.56
N PRO A 95 5.86 -42.72 -24.60
CA PRO A 95 4.90 -42.32 -23.57
C PRO A 95 5.63 -42.03 -22.26
N LEU A 96 5.69 -40.77 -21.81
CA LEU A 96 5.88 -40.34 -20.40
C LEU A 96 6.11 -38.82 -20.35
N VAL A 97 5.08 -38.04 -20.67
CA VAL A 97 5.00 -36.62 -20.27
C VAL A 97 3.64 -36.47 -19.61
N PRO A 98 3.54 -36.19 -18.30
CA PRO A 98 2.26 -35.86 -17.70
C PRO A 98 1.81 -34.51 -18.29
N GLU A 99 0.66 -34.50 -18.96
CA GLU A 99 0.04 -33.26 -19.44
C GLU A 99 -0.23 -32.30 -18.27
N PRO A 100 -0.12 -30.97 -18.48
CA PRO A 100 -0.55 -30.01 -17.48
C PRO A 100 -2.09 -30.02 -17.48
N THR A 101 -2.67 -30.70 -16.49
CA THR A 101 -4.09 -30.59 -16.16
C THR A 101 -4.43 -29.10 -15.96
N PRO A 102 -5.49 -28.56 -16.60
CA PRO A 102 -5.96 -27.22 -16.26
C PRO A 102 -6.38 -27.25 -14.79
N SER A 103 -5.61 -26.56 -13.95
CA SER A 103 -5.93 -26.39 -12.53
C SER A 103 -7.12 -25.46 -12.41
N ALA A 104 -8.31 -26.01 -12.62
CA ALA A 104 -9.53 -25.50 -12.04
C ALA A 104 -9.45 -25.73 -10.53
N VAL A 105 -8.80 -24.80 -9.80
CA VAL A 105 -9.06 -24.66 -8.37
C VAL A 105 -10.37 -23.89 -8.26
N GLU A 106 -11.45 -24.65 -8.44
CA GLU A 106 -12.79 -24.29 -8.01
C GLU A 106 -12.72 -24.10 -6.48
N SER A 107 -12.77 -22.85 -6.03
CA SER A 107 -12.86 -22.55 -4.60
C SER A 107 -14.29 -22.82 -4.12
N ASP A 108 -14.69 -24.08 -4.08
CA ASP A 108 -15.94 -24.50 -3.43
C ASP A 108 -15.66 -24.77 -1.94
N GLN A 109 -15.42 -23.67 -1.21
CA GLN A 109 -15.62 -23.67 0.24
C GLN A 109 -16.98 -23.01 0.46
N PRO A 110 -18.00 -23.73 0.96
CA PRO A 110 -19.28 -23.12 1.25
C PRO A 110 -19.06 -22.03 2.29
N SER A 111 -19.17 -20.78 1.84
CA SER A 111 -19.01 -19.63 2.71
C SER A 111 -19.99 -19.78 3.89
N ARG A 112 -19.48 -19.64 5.11
CA ARG A 112 -20.28 -19.51 6.34
C ARG A 112 -21.04 -18.16 6.36
N ALA A 113 -21.55 -17.73 5.21
CA ALA A 113 -22.05 -16.39 4.93
C ALA A 113 -23.31 -16.01 5.72
N GLY A 114 -24.06 -16.98 6.25
CA GLY A 114 -25.29 -16.69 7.00
C GLY A 114 -25.09 -16.34 8.48
N ARG A 115 -24.05 -16.85 9.14
CA ARG A 115 -23.92 -16.72 10.62
C ARG A 115 -23.33 -15.39 11.07
N ASN A 116 -22.54 -14.76 10.20
CA ASN A 116 -21.86 -13.49 10.50
C ASN A 116 -22.63 -12.27 9.98
N LEU A 117 -23.72 -12.45 9.23
CA LEU A 117 -24.49 -11.34 8.66
C LEU A 117 -25.13 -10.41 9.72
N PRO A 118 -25.69 -10.91 10.83
CA PRO A 118 -26.23 -10.05 11.88
C PRO A 118 -25.14 -9.29 12.64
N VAL A 119 -24.01 -9.95 12.93
CA VAL A 119 -22.84 -9.31 13.53
C VAL A 119 -22.31 -8.23 12.60
N ALA A 120 -22.31 -8.50 11.30
CA ALA A 120 -21.83 -7.58 10.31
C ALA A 120 -22.67 -6.33 10.15
N THR A 121 -23.97 -6.53 10.07
CA THR A 121 -24.93 -5.43 10.08
C THR A 121 -24.81 -4.63 11.38
N GLY A 122 -24.66 -5.30 12.52
CA GLY A 122 -24.50 -4.64 13.83
C GLY A 122 -23.24 -3.76 13.93
N VAL A 123 -22.10 -4.25 13.45
CA VAL A 123 -20.84 -3.48 13.42
C VAL A 123 -20.96 -2.30 12.46
N GLY A 124 -21.52 -2.50 11.26
CA GLY A 124 -21.73 -1.44 10.28
C GLY A 124 -22.66 -0.33 10.80
N VAL A 125 -23.79 -0.71 11.39
CA VAL A 125 -24.73 0.24 12.01
C VAL A 125 -24.10 0.95 13.20
N GLY A 126 -23.34 0.22 14.03
CA GLY A 126 -22.61 0.80 15.17
C GLY A 126 -21.58 1.84 14.73
N LEU A 127 -20.74 1.52 13.74
CA LEU A 127 -19.78 2.46 13.16
C LEU A 127 -20.48 3.65 12.51
N GLY A 128 -21.59 3.43 11.80
CA GLY A 128 -22.40 4.51 11.24
C GLY A 128 -22.99 5.44 12.31
N ALA A 129 -23.46 4.88 13.43
CA ALA A 129 -23.98 5.65 14.56
C ALA A 129 -22.87 6.45 15.26
N VAL A 130 -21.67 5.86 15.44
CA VAL A 130 -20.50 6.57 15.97
C VAL A 130 -20.06 7.68 15.02
N PHE A 131 -20.04 7.42 13.71
CA PHE A 131 -19.73 8.43 12.70
C PHE A 131 -20.72 9.60 12.78
N VAL A 132 -22.03 9.37 12.65
CA VAL A 132 -23.04 10.43 12.70
C VAL A 132 -23.04 11.14 14.05
N GLY A 133 -22.98 10.39 15.16
CA GLY A 133 -22.95 10.94 16.51
C GLY A 133 -21.72 11.81 16.76
N SER A 134 -20.54 11.35 16.37
CA SER A 134 -19.30 12.14 16.50
C SER A 134 -19.32 13.38 15.61
N LEU A 135 -19.93 13.32 14.42
CA LEU A 135 -19.95 14.40 13.46
C LEU A 135 -20.87 15.56 13.86
N PHE A 136 -22.07 15.25 14.35
CA PHE A 136 -23.08 16.28 14.68
C PHE A 136 -23.07 16.73 16.15
N TRP A 137 -22.46 15.96 17.06
CA TRP A 137 -22.38 16.36 18.47
C TRP A 137 -21.22 17.35 18.72
N ARG A 138 -20.01 16.98 18.31
CA ARG A 138 -18.79 17.80 18.47
C ARG A 138 -17.76 17.41 17.42
N SER A 139 -17.38 18.37 16.58
CA SER A 139 -16.41 18.17 15.50
C SER A 139 -15.08 17.57 15.96
N GLU A 140 -14.65 17.82 17.19
CA GLU A 140 -13.43 17.24 17.76
C GLU A 140 -13.54 15.73 17.98
N LEU A 141 -14.74 15.22 18.29
CA LEU A 141 -14.98 13.78 18.41
C LEU A 141 -14.83 13.09 17.05
N PHE A 142 -15.31 13.72 15.98
CA PHE A 142 -15.11 13.20 14.63
C PHE A 142 -13.63 13.15 14.24
N ILE A 143 -12.85 14.18 14.56
CA ILE A 143 -11.39 14.19 14.29
C ILE A 143 -10.70 13.04 15.03
N ALA A 144 -11.04 12.82 16.31
CA ALA A 144 -10.50 11.69 17.07
C ALA A 144 -10.92 10.33 16.47
N PHE A 145 -12.19 10.18 16.10
CA PHE A 145 -12.71 8.97 15.44
C PHE A 145 -11.99 8.69 14.11
N ALA A 146 -11.88 9.71 13.25
CA ALA A 146 -11.19 9.61 11.98
C ALA A 146 -9.70 9.27 12.19
N PHE A 147 -9.04 9.85 13.20
CA PHE A 147 -7.64 9.56 13.49
C PHE A 147 -7.44 8.09 13.87
N VAL A 148 -8.33 7.52 14.70
CA VAL A 148 -8.29 6.10 15.06
C VAL A 148 -8.49 5.20 13.84
N LEU A 149 -9.47 5.51 12.98
CA LEU A 149 -9.67 4.75 11.73
C LEU A 149 -8.44 4.82 10.82
N ILE A 150 -7.87 6.00 10.63
CA ILE A 150 -6.68 6.20 9.81
C ILE A 150 -5.48 5.47 10.36
N LEU A 151 -5.29 5.44 11.69
CA LEU A 151 -4.22 4.66 12.30
C LEU A 151 -4.42 3.15 12.08
N ALA A 152 -5.66 2.65 12.17
CA ALA A 152 -5.97 1.25 11.87
C ALA A 152 -5.61 0.90 10.42
N VAL A 153 -5.94 1.77 9.46
CA VAL A 153 -5.59 1.62 8.04
C VAL A 153 -4.09 1.66 7.83
N VAL A 154 -3.37 2.57 8.50
CA VAL A 154 -1.89 2.64 8.43
C VAL A 154 -1.25 1.36 8.96
N ILE A 155 -1.76 0.79 10.07
CA ILE A 155 -1.25 -0.47 10.64
C ILE A 155 -1.51 -1.64 9.68
N GLU A 156 -2.69 -1.69 9.07
CA GLU A 156 -3.06 -2.70 8.09
C GLU A 156 -2.16 -2.62 6.85
N LEU A 157 -2.04 -1.43 6.26
CA LEU A 157 -1.19 -1.22 5.08
C LEU A 157 0.28 -1.47 5.38
N ARG A 158 0.78 -1.11 6.57
CA ARG A 158 2.13 -1.46 7.03
C ARG A 158 2.32 -2.97 7.09
N SER A 159 1.32 -3.72 7.56
CA SER A 159 1.38 -5.17 7.66
C SER A 159 1.40 -5.81 6.27
N ALA A 160 0.60 -5.29 5.34
CA ALA A 160 0.60 -5.70 3.94
C ALA A 160 1.96 -5.42 3.27
N LEU A 161 2.52 -4.23 3.43
CA LEU A 161 3.81 -3.83 2.85
C LEU A 161 4.99 -4.64 3.43
N ALA A 162 4.93 -5.00 4.72
CA ALA A 162 5.94 -5.84 5.36
C ALA A 162 6.09 -7.22 4.72
N THR A 163 5.05 -7.74 4.04
CA THR A 163 5.14 -9.02 3.29
C THR A 163 6.08 -8.96 2.08
N ARG A 164 6.49 -7.75 1.66
CA ARG A 164 7.41 -7.48 0.55
C ARG A 164 8.71 -6.79 1.01
N ASP A 165 9.08 -7.00 2.27
CA ASP A 165 10.27 -6.43 2.91
C ASP A 165 10.31 -4.88 2.90
N LEU A 166 9.14 -4.23 2.81
CA LEU A 166 9.02 -2.78 2.91
C LEU A 166 8.69 -2.40 4.36
N GLN A 167 9.68 -1.85 5.06
CA GLN A 167 9.53 -1.46 6.45
C GLN A 167 9.05 -0.02 6.56
N VAL A 168 7.80 0.14 6.98
CA VAL A 168 7.17 1.45 7.13
C VAL A 168 7.10 1.84 8.62
N PRO A 169 7.67 2.98 9.03
CA PRO A 169 7.75 3.37 10.44
C PRO A 169 6.42 3.95 10.91
N VAL A 170 5.66 3.18 11.70
CA VAL A 170 4.31 3.57 12.15
C VAL A 170 4.33 4.79 13.07
N LEU A 171 5.29 4.90 13.98
CA LEU A 171 5.36 5.99 14.95
C LEU A 171 5.45 7.39 14.29
N PRO A 172 6.42 7.69 13.41
CA PRO A 172 6.47 9.00 12.75
C PRO A 172 5.26 9.24 11.85
N ILE A 173 4.68 8.20 11.24
CA ILE A 173 3.42 8.34 10.48
C ILE A 173 2.26 8.69 11.40
N ALA A 174 2.13 8.07 12.57
CA ALA A 174 1.06 8.35 13.51
C ALA A 174 1.16 9.80 14.05
N VAL A 175 2.37 10.23 14.43
CA VAL A 175 2.64 11.60 14.87
C VAL A 175 2.35 12.60 13.74
N GLY A 176 2.84 12.32 12.53
CA GLY A 176 2.58 13.14 11.35
C GLY A 176 1.09 13.18 10.96
N SER A 177 0.36 12.09 11.13
CA SER A 177 -1.10 12.02 10.91
C SER A 177 -1.86 12.91 11.89
N ALA A 178 -1.50 12.88 13.18
CA ALA A 178 -2.05 13.80 14.16
C ALA A 178 -1.70 15.26 13.82
N GLY A 179 -0.44 15.51 13.42
CA GLY A 179 0.02 16.82 12.98
C GLY A 179 -0.74 17.35 11.77
N MET A 180 -1.01 16.51 10.76
CA MET A 180 -1.81 16.87 9.59
C MET A 180 -3.26 17.17 9.95
N PHE A 181 -3.89 16.39 10.83
CA PHE A 181 -5.26 16.63 11.28
C PHE A 181 -5.37 17.95 12.05
N VAL A 182 -4.45 18.19 12.99
CA VAL A 182 -4.39 19.44 13.75
C VAL A 182 -4.12 20.63 12.82
N SER A 183 -3.20 20.48 11.85
CA SER A 183 -2.85 21.55 10.91
C SER A 183 -4.01 21.86 9.96
N ALA A 184 -4.72 20.85 9.46
CA ALA A 184 -5.93 21.03 8.67
C ALA A 184 -7.01 21.76 9.46
N TYR A 185 -7.20 21.39 10.74
CA TYR A 185 -8.22 21.98 11.60
C TYR A 185 -7.93 23.44 11.98
N LEU A 186 -6.68 23.75 12.33
CA LEU A 186 -6.30 25.08 12.86
C LEU A 186 -5.81 26.05 11.77
N GLY A 187 -5.15 25.55 10.72
CA GLY A 187 -4.46 26.36 9.72
C GLY A 187 -4.90 26.12 8.28
N GLY A 188 -5.90 25.26 8.06
CA GLY A 188 -6.47 25.00 6.74
C GLY A 188 -5.51 24.31 5.77
N ALA A 189 -5.75 24.50 4.47
CA ALA A 189 -5.07 23.74 3.41
C ALA A 189 -3.56 24.02 3.33
N ALA A 190 -3.14 25.27 3.55
CA ALA A 190 -1.71 25.62 3.53
C ALA A 190 -0.94 24.95 4.67
N ALA A 191 -1.48 24.98 5.89
CA ALA A 191 -0.87 24.31 7.03
C ALA A 191 -0.87 22.78 6.86
N LEU A 192 -1.94 22.20 6.29
CA LEU A 192 -1.97 20.79 5.93
C LEU A 192 -0.84 20.42 4.95
N LEU A 193 -0.61 21.22 3.92
CA LEU A 193 0.46 20.96 2.95
C LEU A 193 1.84 21.00 3.61
N VAL A 194 2.09 21.97 4.49
CA VAL A 194 3.33 22.06 5.27
C VAL A 194 3.52 20.83 6.16
N ALA A 195 2.46 20.43 6.89
CA ALA A 195 2.49 19.25 7.75
C ALA A 195 2.72 17.95 6.95
N PHE A 196 2.13 17.84 5.76
CA PHE A 196 2.36 16.73 4.83
C PHE A 196 3.82 16.67 4.39
N VAL A 197 4.37 17.77 3.87
CA VAL A 197 5.77 17.83 3.41
C VAL A 197 6.74 17.52 4.55
N ALA A 198 6.51 18.09 5.73
CA ALA A 198 7.32 17.83 6.91
C ALA A 198 7.25 16.36 7.33
N THR A 199 6.06 15.77 7.34
CA THR A 199 5.86 14.34 7.67
C THR A 199 6.54 13.44 6.64
N SER A 200 6.36 13.71 5.35
CA SER A 200 7.00 12.95 4.25
C SER A 200 8.52 13.00 4.36
N GLY A 201 9.10 14.18 4.63
CA GLY A 201 10.53 14.32 4.89
C GLY A 201 10.98 13.53 6.12
N ALA A 202 10.26 13.65 7.23
CA ALA A 202 10.58 12.96 8.49
C ALA A 202 10.55 11.43 8.34
N VAL A 203 9.51 10.87 7.71
CA VAL A 203 9.41 9.41 7.50
C VAL A 203 10.46 8.91 6.51
N PHE A 204 10.78 9.70 5.48
CA PHE A 204 11.82 9.35 4.52
C PHE A 204 13.20 9.32 5.20
N VAL A 205 13.53 10.36 5.97
CA VAL A 205 14.77 10.41 6.76
C VAL A 205 14.82 9.24 7.75
N TRP A 206 13.72 8.95 8.44
CA TRP A 206 13.64 7.79 9.34
C TRP A 206 14.00 6.48 8.62
N CYS A 207 13.40 6.23 7.44
CA CYS A 207 13.71 5.03 6.66
C CYS A 207 15.16 4.96 6.20
N VAL A 208 15.77 6.11 5.87
CA VAL A 208 17.18 6.24 5.48
C VAL A 208 18.13 6.01 6.66
N LEU A 209 17.71 6.31 7.88
CA LEU A 209 18.49 6.03 9.08
C LEU A 209 18.40 4.55 9.49
N ASP A 210 17.22 3.94 9.36
CA ASP A 210 17.00 2.54 9.74
C ASP A 210 17.54 1.54 8.71
N ASN A 211 17.72 1.95 7.46
CA ASN A 211 18.15 1.07 6.36
C ASN A 211 19.29 1.70 5.57
N ASN A 212 20.15 0.86 4.99
CA ASN A 212 21.25 1.32 4.14
C ASN A 212 20.99 0.99 2.66
N GLY A 213 21.31 1.91 1.74
CA GLY A 213 21.27 1.67 0.29
C GLY A 213 19.86 1.60 -0.33
N LEU A 214 19.67 0.73 -1.32
CA LEU A 214 18.40 0.58 -2.06
C LEU A 214 17.18 0.23 -1.18
N PRO A 215 17.28 -0.62 -0.14
CA PRO A 215 16.18 -0.86 0.80
C PRO A 215 15.67 0.41 1.47
N ALA A 216 16.56 1.36 1.78
CA ALA A 216 16.19 2.64 2.38
C ALA A 216 15.32 3.48 1.45
N LEU A 217 15.69 3.57 0.16
CA LEU A 217 14.91 4.27 -0.85
C LEU A 217 13.54 3.62 -1.09
N ARG A 218 13.48 2.28 -1.10
CA ARG A 218 12.23 1.53 -1.27
C ARG A 218 11.28 1.73 -0.09
N SER A 219 11.76 1.54 1.14
CA SER A 219 10.99 1.74 2.36
C SER A 219 10.59 3.20 2.56
N GLY A 220 11.48 4.15 2.25
CA GLY A 220 11.19 5.58 2.27
C GLY A 220 10.09 5.97 1.28
N SER A 221 10.17 5.49 0.04
CA SER A 221 9.15 5.74 -1.00
C SER A 221 7.79 5.13 -0.60
N ALA A 222 7.80 3.91 -0.06
CA ALA A 222 6.59 3.26 0.45
C ALA A 222 5.98 4.02 1.63
N ALA A 223 6.80 4.53 2.56
CA ALA A 223 6.34 5.33 3.69
C ALA A 223 5.72 6.66 3.23
N VAL A 224 6.36 7.36 2.27
CA VAL A 224 5.79 8.58 1.68
C VAL A 224 4.48 8.29 0.96
N PHE A 225 4.39 7.17 0.23
CA PHE A 225 3.15 6.71 -0.38
C PHE A 225 2.05 6.49 0.67
N VAL A 226 2.35 5.80 1.77
CA VAL A 226 1.39 5.58 2.87
C VAL A 226 0.89 6.90 3.43
N VAL A 227 1.80 7.86 3.71
CA VAL A 227 1.46 9.21 4.21
C VAL A 227 0.58 9.98 3.21
N ALA A 228 0.94 9.95 1.93
CA ALA A 228 0.19 10.65 0.88
C ALA A 228 -1.19 10.05 0.63
N TYR A 229 -1.28 8.72 0.61
CA TYR A 229 -2.49 7.99 0.26
C TYR A 229 -3.51 7.97 1.39
N VAL A 230 -3.06 7.77 2.63
CA VAL A 230 -3.96 7.53 3.76
C VAL A 230 -4.23 8.81 4.57
N PRO A 231 -3.33 9.28 5.46
CA PRO A 231 -3.64 10.41 6.32
C PRO A 231 -3.75 11.75 5.58
N PHE A 232 -2.97 11.98 4.51
CA PHE A 232 -3.07 13.24 3.76
C PHE A 232 -4.43 13.36 3.05
N LEU A 233 -4.87 12.33 2.31
CA LEU A 233 -6.18 12.35 1.65
C LEU A 233 -7.33 12.41 2.68
N ALA A 234 -7.24 11.67 3.78
CA ALA A 234 -8.22 11.73 4.87
C ALA A 234 -8.34 13.13 5.50
N SER A 235 -7.25 13.88 5.56
CA SER A 235 -7.23 15.24 6.13
C SER A 235 -8.11 16.22 5.36
N PHE A 236 -8.50 15.93 4.11
CA PHE A 236 -9.49 16.73 3.40
C PHE A 236 -10.87 16.70 4.05
N LEU A 237 -11.25 15.60 4.73
CA LEU A 237 -12.47 15.57 5.53
C LEU A 237 -12.39 16.53 6.72
N VAL A 238 -11.21 16.67 7.33
CA VAL A 238 -10.98 17.66 8.39
C VAL A 238 -11.05 19.08 7.83
N LEU A 239 -10.48 19.33 6.64
CA LEU A 239 -10.66 20.61 5.96
C LEU A 239 -12.14 20.93 5.72
N ALA A 240 -12.92 19.96 5.24
CA ALA A 240 -14.36 20.12 5.02
C ALA A 240 -15.09 20.50 6.31
N LEU A 241 -14.71 19.89 7.43
CA LEU A 241 -15.29 20.10 8.74
C LEU A 241 -15.10 21.54 9.26
N THR A 242 -14.02 22.21 8.87
CA THR A 242 -13.75 23.62 9.26
C THR A 242 -14.59 24.64 8.49
N GLN A 243 -15.27 24.22 7.42
CA GLN A 243 -16.06 25.11 6.58
C GLN A 243 -17.47 25.33 7.17
N PRO A 244 -18.21 26.35 6.70
CA PRO A 244 -19.64 26.49 7.00
C PRO A 244 -20.39 25.20 6.63
N ASP A 245 -21.26 24.74 7.54
CA ASP A 245 -21.98 23.47 7.44
C ASP A 245 -21.05 22.25 7.28
N GLY A 246 -19.84 22.32 7.87
CA GLY A 246 -18.79 21.32 7.69
C GLY A 246 -19.22 19.89 8.03
N ALA A 247 -20.07 19.71 9.04
CA ALA A 247 -20.66 18.41 9.35
C ALA A 247 -21.48 17.84 8.17
N TRP A 248 -22.32 18.66 7.55
CA TRP A 248 -23.10 18.27 6.36
C TRP A 248 -22.22 18.02 5.13
N ARG A 249 -21.12 18.76 4.97
CA ARG A 249 -20.16 18.52 3.88
C ARG A 249 -19.47 17.16 4.03
N VAL A 250 -18.99 16.83 5.23
CA VAL A 250 -18.40 15.51 5.52
C VAL A 250 -19.45 14.41 5.34
N PHE A 251 -20.66 14.62 5.86
CA PHE A 251 -21.76 13.68 5.70
C PHE A 251 -22.09 13.41 4.23
N LEU A 252 -22.15 14.45 3.40
CA LEU A 252 -22.37 14.33 1.96
C LEU A 252 -21.29 13.51 1.27
N VAL A 253 -20.01 13.70 1.59
CA VAL A 253 -18.92 12.90 1.00
C VAL A 253 -19.15 11.42 1.29
N VAL A 254 -19.46 11.07 2.55
CA VAL A 254 -19.70 9.69 2.95
C VAL A 254 -20.96 9.12 2.30
N VAL A 255 -22.06 9.87 2.29
CA VAL A 255 -23.31 9.44 1.64
C VAL A 255 -23.13 9.23 0.15
N ALA A 256 -22.40 10.10 -0.54
CA ALA A 256 -22.18 9.98 -1.99
C ALA A 256 -21.40 8.69 -2.33
N VAL A 257 -20.36 8.36 -1.55
CA VAL A 257 -19.60 7.12 -1.71
C VAL A 257 -20.46 5.90 -1.38
N VAL A 258 -21.13 5.88 -0.22
CA VAL A 258 -21.98 4.75 0.20
C VAL A 258 -23.13 4.52 -0.78
N ALA A 259 -23.73 5.59 -1.30
CA ALA A 259 -24.77 5.52 -2.33
C ALA A 259 -24.22 4.99 -3.66
N SER A 260 -23.00 5.38 -4.06
CA SER A 260 -22.32 4.83 -5.24
C SER A 260 -22.13 3.31 -5.11
N ASP A 261 -21.59 2.84 -3.99
CA ASP A 261 -21.33 1.40 -3.78
C ASP A 261 -22.63 0.60 -3.72
N THR A 262 -23.63 1.14 -3.01
CA THR A 262 -24.95 0.51 -2.87
C THR A 262 -25.66 0.44 -4.23
N GLY A 263 -25.64 1.52 -5.01
CA GLY A 263 -26.25 1.58 -6.33
C GLY A 263 -25.58 0.62 -7.31
N GLY A 264 -24.25 0.54 -7.24
CA GLY A 264 -23.45 -0.37 -8.05
C GLY A 264 -23.69 -1.83 -7.72
N TYR A 265 -23.79 -2.15 -6.43
CA TYR A 265 -24.13 -3.49 -5.97
C TYR A 265 -25.53 -3.90 -6.42
N ILE A 266 -26.55 -3.06 -6.17
CA ILE A 266 -27.94 -3.37 -6.53
C ILE A 266 -28.08 -3.55 -8.05
N ALA A 267 -27.59 -2.60 -8.84
CA ALA A 267 -27.72 -2.68 -10.29
C ALA A 267 -26.84 -3.79 -10.89
N GLY A 268 -25.65 -4.01 -10.33
CA GLY A 268 -24.76 -5.09 -10.74
C GLY A 268 -25.35 -6.48 -10.49
N VAL A 269 -26.02 -6.70 -9.35
CA VAL A 269 -26.67 -7.98 -9.04
C VAL A 269 -27.92 -8.20 -9.89
N LEU A 270 -28.73 -7.17 -10.11
CA LEU A 270 -30.00 -7.31 -10.84
C LEU A 270 -29.84 -7.34 -12.36
N TRP A 271 -28.88 -6.56 -12.91
CA TRP A 271 -28.74 -6.34 -14.35
C TRP A 271 -27.32 -6.50 -14.89
N GLY A 272 -26.33 -6.85 -14.07
CA GLY A 272 -24.93 -6.94 -14.49
C GLY A 272 -24.73 -7.97 -15.60
N ARG A 273 -24.39 -7.49 -16.79
CA ARG A 273 -24.10 -8.34 -17.96
C ARG A 273 -22.76 -8.01 -18.59
N HIS A 274 -22.38 -6.73 -18.61
CA HIS A 274 -21.19 -6.27 -19.33
C HIS A 274 -20.09 -5.88 -18.34
N PRO A 275 -18.98 -6.62 -18.26
CA PRO A 275 -17.90 -6.30 -17.34
C PRO A 275 -17.21 -4.97 -17.70
N LEU A 276 -16.90 -4.17 -16.67
CA LEU A 276 -16.29 -2.84 -16.79
C LEU A 276 -14.76 -2.93 -16.98
N ALA A 277 -14.09 -3.79 -16.20
CA ALA A 277 -12.64 -3.93 -16.20
C ALA A 277 -12.22 -5.41 -16.06
N PRO A 278 -12.30 -6.22 -17.15
CA PRO A 278 -12.17 -7.68 -17.08
C PRO A 278 -10.85 -8.19 -16.49
N THR A 279 -9.75 -7.45 -16.68
CA THR A 279 -8.40 -7.85 -16.26
C THR A 279 -8.05 -7.45 -14.82
N VAL A 280 -8.77 -6.49 -14.23
CA VAL A 280 -8.48 -5.96 -12.89
C VAL A 280 -9.60 -6.29 -11.90
N SER A 281 -10.87 -6.17 -12.31
CA SER A 281 -12.04 -6.47 -11.49
C SER A 281 -13.15 -7.10 -12.34
N PRO A 282 -13.15 -8.44 -12.48
CA PRO A 282 -14.12 -9.17 -13.31
C PRO A 282 -15.58 -9.00 -12.87
N LYS A 283 -15.80 -8.59 -11.61
CA LYS A 283 -17.12 -8.48 -10.98
C LYS A 283 -17.79 -7.12 -11.17
N LYS A 284 -17.07 -6.09 -11.63
CA LYS A 284 -17.65 -4.78 -11.91
C LYS A 284 -18.32 -4.80 -13.28
N SER A 285 -19.52 -4.25 -13.38
CA SER A 285 -20.27 -4.15 -14.65
C SER A 285 -20.60 -2.69 -15.01
N TRP A 286 -20.84 -2.44 -16.29
CA TRP A 286 -21.32 -1.14 -16.78
C TRP A 286 -22.72 -0.81 -16.26
N GLU A 287 -23.58 -1.82 -16.10
CA GLU A 287 -24.90 -1.63 -15.47
C GLU A 287 -24.78 -1.27 -14.00
N GLY A 288 -23.82 -1.89 -13.29
CA GLY A 288 -23.45 -1.50 -11.93
C GLY A 288 -23.00 -0.04 -11.87
N PHE A 289 -22.08 0.37 -12.75
CA PHE A 289 -21.62 1.76 -12.81
C PHE A 289 -22.76 2.76 -13.03
N ALA A 290 -23.70 2.45 -13.92
CA ALA A 290 -24.88 3.29 -14.14
C ALA A 290 -25.77 3.38 -12.89
N GLY A 291 -25.94 2.28 -12.16
CA GLY A 291 -26.64 2.26 -10.87
C GLY A 291 -25.93 3.07 -9.78
N SER A 292 -24.60 2.98 -9.70
CA SER A 292 -23.78 3.81 -8.83
C SER A 292 -24.00 5.29 -9.11
N LEU A 293 -23.91 5.69 -10.38
CA LEU A 293 -24.09 7.07 -10.80
C LEU A 293 -25.48 7.60 -10.46
N ALA A 294 -26.53 6.82 -10.77
CA ALA A 294 -27.90 7.23 -10.50
C ALA A 294 -28.17 7.43 -9.01
N LEU A 295 -27.76 6.46 -8.17
CA LEU A 295 -28.02 6.53 -6.73
C LEU A 295 -27.15 7.57 -6.03
N ALA A 296 -25.87 7.70 -6.41
CA ALA A 296 -24.97 8.72 -5.87
C ALA A 296 -25.44 10.14 -6.23
N CYS A 297 -25.85 10.38 -7.48
CA CYS A 297 -26.43 11.66 -7.91
C CYS A 297 -27.73 11.99 -7.17
N GLY A 298 -28.64 11.01 -7.04
CA GLY A 298 -29.91 11.21 -6.33
C GLY A 298 -29.69 11.54 -4.84
N ALA A 299 -28.88 10.74 -4.15
CA ALA A 299 -28.59 10.93 -2.72
C ALA A 299 -27.84 12.25 -2.48
N SER A 300 -26.84 12.56 -3.31
CA SER A 300 -26.08 13.81 -3.20
C SER A 300 -26.98 15.03 -3.45
N THR A 301 -27.86 14.96 -4.46
CA THR A 301 -28.83 16.04 -4.75
C THR A 301 -29.78 16.25 -3.58
N ALA A 302 -30.28 15.18 -2.95
CA ALA A 302 -31.13 15.29 -1.77
C ALA A 302 -30.42 16.01 -0.61
N VAL A 303 -29.18 15.64 -0.28
CA VAL A 303 -28.42 16.29 0.80
C VAL A 303 -28.08 17.75 0.44
N VAL A 304 -27.62 18.00 -0.79
CA VAL A 304 -27.25 19.34 -1.27
C VAL A 304 -28.44 20.31 -1.22
N THR A 305 -29.63 19.86 -1.62
CA THR A 305 -30.82 20.71 -1.65
C THR A 305 -31.50 20.84 -0.29
N LEU A 306 -31.63 19.75 0.47
CA LEU A 306 -32.41 19.72 1.71
C LEU A 306 -31.60 20.19 2.94
N ALA A 307 -30.30 19.93 2.97
CA ALA A 307 -29.46 20.24 4.13
C ALA A 307 -28.53 21.43 3.90
N LEU A 308 -28.01 21.60 2.69
CA LEU A 308 -27.04 22.67 2.36
C LEU A 308 -27.67 23.86 1.63
N GLY A 309 -28.92 23.76 1.16
CA GLY A 309 -29.62 24.84 0.47
C GLY A 309 -28.98 25.28 -0.85
N LEU A 310 -28.21 24.40 -1.49
CA LEU A 310 -27.51 24.66 -2.75
C LEU A 310 -28.31 24.14 -3.96
N ALA A 311 -27.99 24.65 -5.14
CA ALA A 311 -28.63 24.25 -6.38
C ALA A 311 -28.50 22.74 -6.67
N TRP A 312 -29.59 22.13 -7.16
CA TRP A 312 -29.69 20.69 -7.41
C TRP A 312 -28.61 20.13 -8.35
N TRP A 313 -28.19 20.92 -9.35
CA TRP A 313 -27.17 20.49 -10.32
C TRP A 313 -25.82 20.19 -9.64
N PHE A 314 -25.52 20.87 -8.54
CA PHE A 314 -24.29 20.65 -7.79
C PHE A 314 -24.29 19.25 -7.15
N GLY A 315 -25.45 18.76 -6.71
CA GLY A 315 -25.63 17.39 -6.27
C GLY A 315 -25.33 16.35 -7.34
N LEU A 316 -25.67 16.63 -8.61
CA LEU A 316 -25.30 15.76 -9.73
C LEU A 316 -23.79 15.72 -9.95
N VAL A 317 -23.12 16.87 -9.85
CA VAL A 317 -21.65 16.94 -9.98
C VAL A 317 -20.98 16.15 -8.85
N VAL A 318 -21.42 16.34 -7.61
CA VAL A 318 -20.90 15.60 -6.44
C VAL A 318 -21.11 14.09 -6.60
N GLY A 319 -22.30 13.66 -6.99
CA GLY A 319 -22.60 12.24 -7.23
C GLY A 319 -21.72 11.64 -8.31
N ALA A 320 -21.56 12.33 -9.44
CA ALA A 320 -20.70 11.86 -10.53
C ALA A 320 -19.22 11.75 -10.12
N LEU A 321 -18.70 12.76 -9.41
CA LEU A 321 -17.33 12.73 -8.90
C LEU A 321 -17.13 11.61 -7.87
N ALA A 322 -18.12 11.37 -6.99
CA ALA A 322 -18.06 10.29 -6.01
C ALA A 322 -18.04 8.91 -6.70
N THR A 323 -18.85 8.71 -7.74
CA THR A 323 -18.84 7.46 -8.51
C THR A 323 -17.50 7.23 -9.21
N ILE A 324 -16.89 8.27 -9.80
CA ILE A 324 -15.54 8.17 -10.38
C ILE A 324 -14.53 7.82 -9.28
N ALA A 325 -14.58 8.51 -8.16
CA ALA A 325 -13.68 8.29 -7.03
C ALA A 325 -13.80 6.87 -6.47
N ALA A 326 -15.01 6.32 -6.34
CA ALA A 326 -15.24 4.95 -5.90
C ALA A 326 -14.66 3.93 -6.88
N VAL A 327 -14.80 4.15 -8.20
CA VAL A 327 -14.16 3.28 -9.19
C VAL A 327 -12.64 3.34 -9.07
N VAL A 328 -12.06 4.54 -8.96
CA VAL A 328 -10.61 4.73 -8.84
C VAL A 328 -10.06 4.15 -7.54
N GLY A 329 -10.75 4.33 -6.42
CA GLY A 329 -10.41 3.79 -5.10
C GLY A 329 -10.31 2.27 -5.14
N ASP A 330 -11.41 1.60 -5.49
CA ASP A 330 -11.48 0.13 -5.58
C ASP A 330 -10.42 -0.45 -6.54
N LEU A 331 -10.17 0.22 -7.68
CA LEU A 331 -9.16 -0.23 -8.64
C LEU A 331 -7.75 -0.03 -8.07
N GLY A 332 -7.49 1.09 -7.41
CA GLY A 332 -6.23 1.36 -6.72
C GLY A 332 -5.97 0.32 -5.63
N GLU A 333 -6.98 0.03 -4.81
CA GLU A 333 -6.90 -0.99 -3.76
C GLU A 333 -6.65 -2.39 -4.36
N SER A 334 -7.39 -2.77 -5.40
CA SER A 334 -7.21 -4.04 -6.12
C SER A 334 -5.82 -4.18 -6.73
N LEU A 335 -5.26 -3.10 -7.28
CA LEU A 335 -3.90 -3.07 -7.83
C LEU A 335 -2.84 -3.24 -6.73
N ILE A 336 -2.97 -2.53 -5.60
CA ILE A 336 -2.07 -2.69 -4.46
C ILE A 336 -2.11 -4.13 -3.95
N LYS A 337 -3.30 -4.72 -3.79
CA LYS A 337 -3.46 -6.12 -3.36
C LYS A 337 -2.76 -7.09 -4.31
N ARG A 338 -3.00 -6.94 -5.61
CA ARG A 338 -2.38 -7.78 -6.65
C ARG A 338 -0.87 -7.65 -6.65
N ASP A 339 -0.36 -6.42 -6.59
CA ASP A 339 1.06 -6.14 -6.65
C ASP A 339 1.79 -6.64 -5.40
N LEU A 340 1.11 -6.71 -4.25
CA LEU A 340 1.58 -7.35 -3.01
C LEU A 340 1.33 -8.86 -2.96
N GLY A 341 0.55 -9.42 -3.88
CA GLY A 341 0.21 -10.85 -3.91
C GLY A 341 -0.71 -11.26 -2.76
N LEU A 342 -1.44 -10.29 -2.19
CA LEU A 342 -2.38 -10.48 -1.10
C LEU A 342 -3.81 -10.51 -1.65
N LYS A 343 -4.66 -11.35 -1.05
CA LYS A 343 -6.09 -11.39 -1.40
C LYS A 343 -6.90 -10.36 -0.61
N ASP A 344 -6.56 -10.19 0.67
CA ASP A 344 -7.18 -9.27 1.61
C ASP A 344 -6.05 -8.51 2.35
N MET A 345 -6.25 -7.22 2.65
CA MET A 345 -5.24 -6.36 3.29
C MET A 345 -4.99 -6.70 4.77
N GLY A 346 -5.97 -7.32 5.42
CA GLY A 346 -5.93 -7.68 6.84
C GLY A 346 -7.25 -8.23 7.36
N SER A 347 -7.27 -8.60 8.64
CA SER A 347 -8.46 -9.15 9.34
C SER A 347 -8.86 -8.32 10.57
N VAL A 348 -8.53 -7.03 10.57
CA VAL A 348 -8.70 -6.13 11.74
C VAL A 348 -10.16 -6.10 12.22
N LEU A 349 -11.13 -6.26 11.31
CA LEU A 349 -12.55 -6.39 11.65
C LEU A 349 -13.05 -7.83 11.43
N PRO A 350 -13.55 -8.52 12.49
CA PRO A 350 -14.09 -9.88 12.35
C PRO A 350 -15.20 -9.93 11.31
N GLY A 351 -14.99 -10.67 10.23
CA GLY A 351 -16.00 -10.92 9.19
C GLY A 351 -16.22 -9.81 8.14
N HIS A 352 -15.38 -8.77 8.07
CA HIS A 352 -15.62 -7.60 7.20
C HIS A 352 -14.53 -7.29 6.16
N GLY A 353 -13.44 -8.05 6.12
CA GLY A 353 -12.27 -7.68 5.33
C GLY A 353 -11.47 -6.56 6.01
N GLY A 354 -10.66 -5.85 5.22
CA GLY A 354 -9.82 -4.77 5.69
C GLY A 354 -10.59 -3.51 6.07
N VAL A 355 -10.03 -2.68 6.95
CA VAL A 355 -10.52 -1.31 7.17
C VAL A 355 -10.23 -0.48 5.93
N LEU A 356 -9.07 -0.72 5.28
CA LEU A 356 -8.70 -0.04 4.04
C LEU A 356 -9.74 -0.25 2.92
N ASP A 357 -10.22 -1.47 2.72
CA ASP A 357 -11.27 -1.85 1.75
C ASP A 357 -12.62 -1.13 1.97
N ARG A 358 -12.79 -0.43 3.10
CA ARG A 358 -14.01 0.33 3.43
C ARG A 358 -13.84 1.83 3.30
N VAL A 359 -12.60 2.31 3.27
CA VAL A 359 -12.30 3.74 3.24
C VAL A 359 -11.52 4.14 2.00
N ASP A 360 -11.07 3.23 1.16
CA ASP A 360 -10.31 3.49 -0.07
C ASP A 360 -11.04 4.44 -1.04
N ALA A 361 -12.31 4.17 -1.34
CA ALA A 361 -13.18 5.04 -2.13
C ALA A 361 -13.36 6.40 -1.45
N LEU A 362 -13.47 6.43 -0.12
CA LEU A 362 -13.62 7.65 0.67
C LEU A 362 -12.35 8.51 0.65
N LEU A 363 -11.17 7.89 0.72
CA LEU A 363 -9.88 8.57 0.65
C LEU A 363 -9.72 9.27 -0.71
N VAL A 364 -10.09 8.63 -1.82
CA VAL A 364 -10.04 9.27 -3.13
C VAL A 364 -11.14 10.33 -3.30
N ALA A 365 -12.34 10.09 -2.76
CA ALA A 365 -13.47 11.01 -2.88
C ALA A 365 -13.27 12.31 -2.09
N ALA A 366 -12.69 12.23 -0.89
CA ALA A 366 -12.51 13.38 0.00
C ALA A 366 -11.86 14.60 -0.69
N PRO A 367 -10.65 14.52 -1.27
CA PRO A 367 -10.02 15.66 -1.93
C PRO A 367 -10.81 16.16 -3.14
N LEU A 368 -11.40 15.27 -3.93
CA LEU A 368 -12.16 15.64 -5.13
C LEU A 368 -13.42 16.43 -4.77
N LEU A 369 -14.22 15.93 -3.83
CA LEU A 369 -15.48 16.55 -3.44
C LEU A 369 -15.25 17.82 -2.63
N VAL A 370 -14.25 17.84 -1.72
CA VAL A 370 -13.91 19.04 -0.96
C VAL A 370 -13.41 20.16 -1.87
N SER A 371 -12.62 19.81 -2.90
CA SER A 371 -12.22 20.77 -3.92
C SER A 371 -13.42 21.25 -4.75
N ALA A 372 -14.33 20.36 -5.15
CA ALA A 372 -15.55 20.73 -5.86
C ALA A 372 -16.40 21.74 -5.06
N PHE A 373 -16.51 21.58 -3.74
CA PHE A 373 -17.13 22.56 -2.86
C PHE A 373 -16.40 23.91 -2.89
N ALA A 374 -15.08 23.92 -2.81
CA ALA A 374 -14.30 25.15 -2.80
C ALA A 374 -14.49 25.97 -4.08
N PHE A 375 -14.61 25.32 -5.24
CA PHE A 375 -14.69 26.01 -6.54
C PHE A 375 -16.12 26.24 -7.06
N LEU A 376 -17.07 25.34 -6.78
CA LEU A 376 -18.39 25.35 -7.43
C LEU A 376 -19.54 25.75 -6.48
N ALA A 377 -19.38 25.58 -5.17
CA ALA A 377 -20.44 25.96 -4.22
C ALA A 377 -20.84 27.45 -4.29
N PRO A 378 -19.91 28.42 -4.49
CA PRO A 378 -20.29 29.83 -4.63
C PRO A 378 -21.19 30.12 -5.85
N VAL A 379 -21.08 29.29 -6.90
CA VAL A 379 -21.93 29.37 -8.09
C VAL A 379 -23.27 28.69 -7.84
N ALA A 380 -23.28 27.60 -7.07
CA ALA A 380 -24.49 26.87 -6.72
C ALA A 380 -25.34 27.54 -5.63
N ALA A 381 -24.79 28.52 -4.91
CA ALA A 381 -25.49 29.28 -3.87
C ALA A 381 -26.25 30.52 -4.42
N GLN A 382 -26.10 30.81 -5.71
CA GLN A 382 -26.84 31.84 -6.46
C GLN A 382 -28.07 31.21 -7.10
#